data_AF-J3M2D6-F1
#
_entry.id   AF-J3M2D6-F1
#
_cell.length_a   1.000
_cell.length_b   1.000
_cell.length_c   1.000
_cell.angle_alpha   90.00
_cell.angle_beta   90.00
_cell.angle_gamma   90.00
#
_symmetry.space_group_name_H-M   'P 1'
#
loop_
_entity.id
_entity.type
_entity.pdbx_description
1 polymer ?
#
loop_
_entity_poly.entity_id
_entity_poly.type
_entity_poly.pdbx_seq_one_letter_code
_entity_poly.pdbx_strand_id
1 'polypeptide(L)'
;MAMSCCTHASPSTGERARVSPPAPEGYTGNVVLWARPTATARGLVTGPLHHTVELINREVARIDGGYFKSIVHRLRQLRCGGEGAARLVAWADPGDGAQAEHRGGQLAADPDIPFHGLDLGSGQPLFLMPSFLIL
;
A
#
# COMPACT_ATOMS: atom_id res chain seq x y z
N MET A 1 -0.75 18.45 -1.74
CA MET A 1 -0.82 17.28 -2.64
C MET A 1 -0.43 16.07 -1.81
N ALA A 2 -1.30 15.06 -1.73
CA ALA A 2 -0.97 13.81 -1.07
C ALA A 2 -0.43 12.84 -2.12
N MET A 3 0.64 12.12 -1.81
CA MET A 3 1.06 10.95 -2.57
C MET A 3 0.79 9.74 -1.69
N SER A 4 0.14 8.72 -2.22
CA SER A 4 -0.14 7.48 -1.52
C SER A 4 0.79 6.41 -2.08
N CYS A 5 1.74 5.94 -1.28
CA CYS A 5 2.66 4.88 -1.66
C CYS A 5 2.20 3.58 -1.00
N CYS A 6 1.83 2.61 -1.82
CA CYS A 6 1.65 1.24 -1.39
C CYS A 6 3.01 0.55 -1.42
N THR A 7 3.36 -0.08 -0.32
CA THR A 7 4.20 -1.28 -0.40
C THR A 7 3.25 -2.47 -0.39
N HIS A 8 3.24 -3.23 -1.49
CA HIS A 8 2.54 -4.51 -1.49
C HIS A 8 3.42 -5.49 -0.73
N ALA A 9 2.94 -6.00 0.40
CA ALA A 9 3.64 -7.07 1.09
C ALA A 9 3.39 -8.38 0.32
N SER A 10 4.23 -8.67 -0.66
CA SER A 10 4.29 -10.02 -1.25
C SER A 10 4.76 -11.01 -0.19
N PRO A 11 4.27 -12.28 -0.21
CA PRO A 11 4.68 -13.36 0.68
C PRO A 11 6.19 -13.53 0.91
N SER A 12 7.03 -13.06 -0.01
CA SER A 12 8.49 -13.20 -0.01
C SER A 12 9.26 -12.01 0.60
N THR A 13 8.59 -10.91 0.95
CA THR A 13 9.27 -9.68 1.40
C THR A 13 9.31 -9.53 2.92
N GLY A 14 10.37 -8.89 3.45
CA GLY A 14 10.56 -8.56 4.86
C GLY A 14 9.46 -7.69 5.52
N GLU A 15 8.40 -7.34 4.80
CA GLU A 15 7.23 -6.65 5.34
C GLU A 15 6.33 -7.56 6.19
N ARG A 16 6.34 -8.89 5.98
CA ARG A 16 5.77 -9.85 6.93
C ARG A 16 6.36 -9.67 8.33
N ALA A 17 7.65 -9.37 8.41
CA ALA A 17 8.36 -9.17 9.67
C ALA A 17 7.98 -7.86 10.38
N ARG A 18 7.38 -6.90 9.66
CA ARG A 18 6.86 -5.67 10.28
C ARG A 18 5.62 -5.99 11.10
N VAL A 19 4.79 -6.96 10.71
CA VAL A 19 3.64 -7.41 11.52
C VAL A 19 4.13 -8.30 12.66
N SER A 20 3.58 -8.09 13.86
CA SER A 20 3.94 -8.85 15.06
C SER A 20 2.68 -9.48 15.69
N PRO A 21 2.54 -10.81 15.76
CA PRO A 21 3.43 -11.81 15.15
C PRO A 21 3.40 -11.75 13.61
N PRO A 22 4.48 -12.18 12.92
CA PRO A 22 4.50 -12.22 11.47
C PRO A 22 3.35 -13.04 10.89
N ALA A 23 2.86 -12.65 9.71
CA ALA A 23 1.83 -13.42 9.02
C ALA A 23 2.38 -14.82 8.66
N PRO A 24 1.61 -15.91 8.87
CA PRO A 24 2.05 -17.27 8.59
C PRO A 24 2.54 -17.45 7.16
N GLU A 25 3.56 -18.28 6.97
CA GLU A 25 3.98 -18.68 5.64
C GLU A 25 2.78 -19.30 4.88
N GLY A 26 2.62 -18.94 3.60
CA GLY A 26 1.46 -19.36 2.81
C GLY A 26 0.13 -18.66 3.14
N TYR A 27 0.10 -17.64 4.00
CA TYR A 27 -1.09 -16.81 4.21
C TYR A 27 -1.58 -16.21 2.88
N THR A 28 -2.85 -16.46 2.52
CA THR A 28 -3.48 -16.08 1.25
C THR A 28 -4.33 -14.81 1.34
N GLY A 29 -4.43 -14.19 2.51
CA GLY A 29 -5.17 -12.94 2.68
C GLY A 29 -4.32 -11.68 2.44
N ASN A 30 -4.97 -10.52 2.41
CA ASN A 30 -4.30 -9.24 2.17
C ASN A 30 -3.59 -8.72 3.43
N VAL A 31 -2.32 -8.34 3.30
CA VAL A 31 -1.54 -7.64 4.33
C VAL A 31 -0.97 -6.35 3.72
N VAL A 32 -1.85 -5.40 3.40
CA VAL A 32 -1.47 -4.17 2.68
C VAL A 32 -1.92 -2.94 3.45
N LEU A 33 -1.02 -1.99 3.63
CA LEU A 33 -1.30 -0.66 4.17
C LEU A 33 -0.68 0.41 3.27
N TRP A 34 -1.29 1.60 3.26
CA TRP A 34 -0.86 2.73 2.44
C TRP A 34 -0.09 3.76 3.28
N ALA A 35 1.14 4.06 2.91
CA ALA A 35 1.85 5.24 3.41
C ALA A 35 1.32 6.49 2.70
N ARG A 36 1.14 7.59 3.44
CA ARG A 36 0.57 8.83 2.91
C ARG A 36 1.47 10.06 3.11
N PRO A 37 2.62 10.10 2.42
CA PRO A 37 3.39 11.32 2.29
C PRO A 37 2.56 12.51 1.83
N THR A 38 2.63 13.60 2.58
CA THR A 38 1.92 14.84 2.29
C THR A 38 2.91 15.98 2.15
N ALA A 39 2.84 16.68 1.02
CA ALA A 39 3.68 17.85 0.73
C ALA A 39 2.90 18.89 -0.09
N THR A 40 3.40 20.12 -0.16
CA THR A 40 2.84 21.12 -1.08
C THR A 40 3.30 20.79 -2.51
N ALA A 41 2.47 21.10 -3.51
CA ALA A 41 2.86 20.87 -4.91
C ALA A 41 4.14 21.66 -5.26
N ARG A 42 4.24 22.90 -4.75
CA ARG A 42 5.45 23.70 -4.86
C ARG A 42 6.67 22.99 -4.26
N GLY A 43 6.58 22.48 -3.04
CA GLY A 43 7.69 21.78 -2.38
C GLY A 43 8.17 20.55 -3.16
N LEU A 44 7.27 19.83 -3.83
CA LEU A 44 7.61 18.68 -4.67
C LEU A 44 8.27 19.08 -5.99
N VAL A 45 7.80 20.14 -6.65
CA VAL A 45 8.28 20.54 -7.98
C VAL A 45 9.54 21.42 -7.91
N THR A 46 9.67 22.25 -6.87
CA THR A 46 10.83 23.14 -6.71
C THR A 46 11.94 22.53 -5.87
N GLY A 47 11.64 21.45 -5.14
CA GLY A 47 12.62 20.75 -4.31
C GLY A 47 13.46 19.76 -5.13
N PRO A 48 14.67 19.42 -4.66
CA PRO A 48 15.48 18.37 -5.28
C PRO A 48 14.83 16.99 -5.06
N LEU A 49 15.06 16.05 -5.99
CA LEU A 49 14.44 14.71 -5.95
C LEU A 49 14.69 13.96 -4.61
N HIS A 50 15.87 14.11 -4.01
CA HIS A 50 16.19 13.45 -2.73
C HIS A 50 15.23 13.84 -1.62
N HIS A 51 14.71 15.08 -1.62
CA HIS A 51 13.75 15.54 -0.63
C HIS A 51 12.43 14.75 -0.69
N THR A 52 11.97 14.47 -1.92
CA THR A 52 10.78 13.64 -2.15
C THR A 52 11.02 12.19 -1.70
N VAL A 53 12.20 11.63 -2.01
CA VAL A 53 12.59 10.28 -1.60
C VAL A 53 12.64 10.16 -0.07
N GLU A 54 13.26 11.12 0.62
CA GLU A 54 13.30 11.16 2.09
C GLU A 54 11.91 11.23 2.71
N LEU A 55 11.01 12.05 2.12
CA LEU A 55 9.64 12.20 2.58
C LEU A 55 8.84 10.89 2.43
N ILE A 56 9.01 10.17 1.31
CA ILE A 56 8.41 8.85 1.11
C ILE A 56 9.00 7.84 2.11
N ASN A 57 10.33 7.76 2.21
CA ASN A 57 11.02 6.81 3.08
C ASN A 57 10.61 6.98 4.55
N ARG A 58 10.49 8.22 5.02
CA ARG A 58 10.04 8.52 6.39
C ARG A 58 8.63 7.99 6.64
N GLU A 59 7.70 8.21 5.72
CA GLU A 59 6.31 7.78 5.91
C GLU A 59 6.14 6.27 5.76
N VAL A 60 6.90 5.62 4.87
CA VAL A 60 6.96 4.15 4.79
C VAL A 60 7.55 3.58 6.07
N ALA A 61 8.59 4.19 6.64
CA ALA A 61 9.21 3.75 7.88
C ALA A 61 8.27 3.84 9.11
N ARG A 62 7.29 4.75 9.09
CA ARG A 62 6.25 4.86 10.14
C ARG A 62 5.26 3.71 10.14
N ILE A 63 5.13 2.98 9.02
CA ILE A 63 4.31 1.77 8.95
C ILE A 63 5.11 0.60 9.53
N ASP A 64 5.13 0.55 10.85
CA ASP A 64 5.71 -0.53 11.64
C ASP A 64 4.61 -1.46 12.19
N GLY A 65 5.02 -2.47 12.95
CA GLY A 65 4.10 -3.42 13.57
C GLY A 65 3.17 -2.82 14.61
N GLY A 66 3.60 -1.75 15.29
CA GLY A 66 2.76 -1.02 16.23
C GLY A 66 1.64 -0.29 15.49
N TYR A 67 1.97 0.38 14.39
CA TYR A 67 1.00 1.04 13.52
C TYR A 67 -0.01 0.05 12.93
N PHE A 68 0.46 -1.11 12.46
CA PHE A 68 -0.41 -2.18 11.95
C PHE A 68 -1.39 -2.68 13.01
N LYS A 69 -0.90 -2.97 14.23
CA LYS A 69 -1.75 -3.37 15.37
C LYS A 69 -2.79 -2.32 15.72
N SER A 70 -2.41 -1.04 15.70
CA SER A 70 -3.32 0.09 15.96
C SER A 70 -4.48 0.12 14.97
N ILE A 71 -4.20 -0.04 13.67
CA ILE A 71 -5.25 -0.10 12.64
C ILE A 71 -6.16 -1.30 12.87
N VAL A 72 -5.61 -2.50 13.08
CA VAL A 72 -6.43 -3.70 13.33
C VAL A 72 -7.29 -3.53 14.58
N HIS A 73 -6.74 -2.96 15.65
CA HIS A 73 -7.47 -2.68 16.89
C HIS A 73 -8.62 -1.70 16.63
N ARG A 74 -8.35 -0.61 15.91
CA ARG A 74 -9.37 0.37 15.54
C ARG A 74 -10.48 -0.26 14.69
N LEU A 75 -10.13 -1.05 13.67
CA LEU A 75 -11.11 -1.76 12.85
C LEU A 75 -11.96 -2.74 13.67
N ARG A 76 -11.38 -3.44 14.65
CA ARG A 76 -12.12 -4.31 15.57
C ARG A 76 -13.11 -3.53 16.43
N GLN A 77 -12.68 -2.42 17.04
CA GLN A 77 -13.58 -1.56 17.83
C GLN A 77 -14.78 -1.09 17.00
N LEU A 78 -14.55 -0.66 15.75
CA LEU A 78 -15.60 -0.18 14.86
C LEU A 78 -16.58 -1.29 14.47
N ARG A 79 -16.09 -2.51 14.20
CA ARG A 79 -16.94 -3.68 13.93
C ARG A 79 -17.84 -4.05 15.11
N CYS A 80 -17.40 -3.79 16.34
CA CYS A 80 -18.15 -4.09 17.55
C CYS A 80 -19.07 -2.92 18.00
N GLY A 81 -19.29 -1.91 17.16
CA GLY A 81 -20.17 -0.77 17.48
C GLY A 81 -19.52 0.33 18.33
N GLY A 82 -18.19 0.38 18.40
CA GLY A 82 -17.47 1.47 19.06
C GLY A 82 -17.66 2.84 18.38
N GLU A 83 -17.51 3.92 19.15
CA GLU A 83 -17.69 5.29 18.66
C GLU A 83 -16.80 5.60 17.44
N GLY A 84 -17.44 6.04 16.34
CA GLY A 84 -16.80 6.40 15.06
C GLY A 84 -16.99 5.41 13.91
N ALA A 85 -17.76 4.32 14.08
CA ALA A 85 -17.99 3.27 13.07
C ALA A 85 -18.55 3.77 11.73
N ALA A 86 -19.34 4.85 11.76
CA ALA A 86 -20.00 5.40 10.57
C ALA A 86 -19.07 6.19 9.60
N ARG A 87 -17.77 6.33 9.91
CA ARG A 87 -16.91 7.33 9.24
C ARG A 87 -15.69 6.78 8.49
N LEU A 88 -15.43 5.47 8.54
CA LEU A 88 -14.36 4.88 7.74
C LEU A 88 -14.92 4.22 6.48
N VAL A 89 -14.94 4.97 5.38
CA VAL A 89 -15.00 4.38 4.04
C VAL A 89 -13.63 3.83 3.73
N ALA A 90 -13.57 2.61 3.20
CA ALA A 90 -12.32 2.06 2.69
C ALA A 90 -11.82 3.04 1.63
N TRP A 91 -10.69 3.70 1.89
CA TRP A 91 -10.12 4.60 0.90
C TRP A 91 -9.94 3.81 -0.40
N ALA A 92 -9.43 2.58 -0.38
CA ALA A 92 -9.32 1.74 -1.58
C ALA A 92 -10.65 1.19 -2.15
N ASP A 93 -11.76 1.96 -2.12
CA ASP A 93 -12.99 1.60 -2.83
C ASP A 93 -12.84 1.83 -4.35
N PRO A 94 -12.90 0.77 -5.17
CA PRO A 94 -12.81 0.88 -6.63
C PRO A 94 -14.08 1.49 -7.27
N GLY A 95 -15.19 1.61 -6.55
CA GLY A 95 -16.45 2.19 -7.06
C GLY A 95 -16.51 3.71 -7.02
N ASP A 96 -15.59 4.37 -6.32
CA ASP A 96 -15.63 5.81 -6.07
C ASP A 96 -14.62 6.57 -6.96
N GLY A 97 -14.87 6.53 -8.28
CA GLY A 97 -14.05 7.22 -9.28
C GLY A 97 -14.00 8.74 -9.09
N ALA A 98 -15.02 9.32 -8.45
CA ALA A 98 -15.11 10.76 -8.16
C ALA A 98 -14.13 11.22 -7.06
N GLN A 99 -13.59 10.31 -6.24
CA GLN A 99 -12.58 10.66 -5.23
C GLN A 99 -11.13 10.52 -5.70
N ALA A 100 -10.90 10.02 -6.91
CA ALA A 100 -9.55 9.88 -7.47
C ALA A 100 -8.85 11.25 -7.61
N GLU A 101 -9.59 12.28 -7.98
CA GLU A 101 -9.10 13.66 -8.16
C GLU A 101 -8.73 14.35 -6.82
N HIS A 102 -9.40 14.00 -5.72
CA HIS A 102 -9.07 14.49 -4.38
C HIS A 102 -7.98 13.69 -3.67
N ARG A 103 -7.59 12.54 -4.23
CA ARG A 103 -6.71 11.56 -3.59
C ARG A 103 -5.23 11.78 -3.83
N GLY A 104 -4.89 12.61 -4.82
CA GLY A 104 -3.52 12.82 -5.28
C GLY A 104 -2.94 11.56 -5.93
N GLY A 105 -1.62 11.55 -6.18
CA GLY A 105 -0.97 10.46 -6.91
C GLY A 105 -0.90 9.15 -6.11
N GLN A 106 -1.20 8.02 -6.75
CA GLN A 106 -1.10 6.69 -6.15
C GLN A 106 0.03 5.90 -6.83
N LEU A 107 0.94 5.35 -6.04
CA LEU A 107 2.00 4.46 -6.48
C LEU A 107 1.82 3.11 -5.78
N ALA A 108 1.72 2.04 -6.56
CA ALA A 108 1.72 0.67 -6.06
C ALA A 108 2.89 -0.06 -6.68
N ALA A 109 3.77 -0.60 -5.85
CA ALA A 109 4.90 -1.41 -6.28
C ALA A 109 4.87 -2.75 -5.56
N ASP A 110 5.13 -3.81 -6.32
CA ASP A 110 5.37 -5.16 -5.80
C ASP A 110 6.66 -5.68 -6.46
N PRO A 111 7.82 -5.42 -5.85
CA PRO A 111 9.11 -5.83 -6.41
C PRO A 111 9.36 -7.34 -6.31
N ASP A 112 8.56 -8.04 -5.51
CA ASP A 112 8.75 -9.44 -5.14
C ASP A 112 7.76 -10.37 -5.83
N ILE A 113 7.05 -9.89 -6.86
CA ILE A 113 6.28 -10.75 -7.76
C ILE A 113 7.25 -11.79 -8.35
N PRO A 114 7.02 -13.11 -8.19
CA PRO A 114 7.90 -14.16 -8.69
C PRO A 114 7.73 -14.36 -10.20
N PHE A 115 7.75 -13.27 -10.96
CA PHE A 115 7.40 -13.21 -12.37
C PHE A 115 8.35 -14.06 -13.22
N HIS A 116 9.66 -13.89 -13.03
CA HIS A 116 10.66 -14.72 -13.72
C HIS A 116 10.73 -16.13 -13.13
N GLY A 117 10.18 -16.40 -11.95
CA GLY A 117 10.11 -17.75 -11.38
C GLY A 117 8.96 -18.60 -11.91
N LEU A 118 8.01 -17.99 -12.63
CA LEU A 118 6.82 -18.66 -13.14
C LEU A 118 7.13 -19.36 -14.47
N ASP A 119 7.42 -20.66 -14.46
CA ASP A 119 7.56 -21.47 -15.67
C ASP A 119 6.52 -22.59 -15.68
N LEU A 120 5.61 -22.56 -16.66
CA LEU A 120 4.58 -23.59 -16.87
C LEU A 120 5.04 -24.72 -17.79
N GLY A 121 6.34 -24.79 -18.11
CA GLY A 121 6.95 -25.76 -19.02
C GLY A 121 7.26 -25.20 -20.42
N SER A 122 7.06 -23.90 -20.64
CA SER A 122 7.32 -23.21 -21.92
C SER A 122 8.42 -22.15 -21.83
N GLY A 123 9.13 -22.09 -20.70
CA GLY A 123 10.12 -21.07 -20.40
C GLY A 123 9.53 -19.89 -19.62
N GLN A 124 10.43 -19.07 -19.08
CA GLN A 124 10.10 -17.95 -18.20
C GLN A 124 9.50 -16.77 -18.97
N PRO A 125 8.51 -16.07 -18.39
CA PRO A 125 7.97 -14.83 -18.92
C PRO A 125 9.04 -13.74 -19.08
N LEU A 126 8.99 -13.04 -20.22
CA LEU A 126 9.93 -11.96 -20.56
C LEU A 126 9.46 -10.57 -20.10
N PHE A 127 8.14 -10.33 -20.00
CA PHE A 127 7.58 -9.02 -19.67
C PHE A 127 6.23 -9.11 -18.94
N LEU A 128 6.05 -8.30 -17.88
CA LEU A 128 4.82 -8.16 -17.10
C LEU A 128 4.36 -6.71 -17.13
N MET A 129 3.08 -6.48 -17.40
CA MET A 129 2.47 -5.16 -17.31
C MET A 129 1.04 -5.29 -16.79
N PRO A 130 0.55 -4.33 -15.99
CA PRO A 130 -0.86 -4.28 -15.63
C PRO A 130 -1.74 -4.16 -16.88
N SER A 131 -2.91 -4.78 -16.82
CA SER A 131 -3.96 -4.64 -17.83
C SER A 131 -4.65 -3.28 -17.70
N PHE A 132 -5.07 -2.71 -18.83
CA PHE A 132 -6.01 -1.59 -18.84
C PHE A 132 -7.43 -2.14 -18.98
N LEU A 133 -8.28 -1.93 -17.98
CA LEU A 133 -9.72 -2.20 -18.09
C LEU A 133 -10.41 -0.89 -18.48
N ILE A 134 -11.03 -0.89 -19.67
CA ILE A 134 -11.98 0.14 -20.09
C ILE A 134 -13.35 -0.45 -19.78
N LEU A 135 -14.00 0.04 -18.73
CA LEU A 135 -15.41 -0.22 -18.40
C LEU A 135 -16.24 1.01 -18.75
#